data_AF-A0A925G3R3-F1
#
_entry.id   AF-A0A925G3R3-F1
#
_cell.length_a   1.000
_cell.length_b   1.000
_cell.length_c   1.000
_cell.angle_alpha   90.00
_cell.angle_beta   90.00
_cell.angle_gamma   90.00
#
_symmetry.space_group_name_H-M   'P 1'
#
loop_
_entity.id
_entity.type
_entity.pdbx_description
1 polymer ?
#
loop_
_entity_poly.entity_id
_entity_poly.type
_entity_poly.pdbx_seq_one_letter_code
_entity_poly.pdbx_strand_id
1 'polypeptide(L)'
;CGLTQPGLVNYIDQMVPNPANHDTTSKTLLNYPGATPIIPAGQTPDEDLRDALNNIYFHPNVPPFISKSLIRQLVTSNPTPAYVGRVAAVFKDNGRGDRGDLKAVVRAILLDPEARGNVKTDPDYGKLREPVLYVTNVLRPFNPTANNNISVPASCNGLSDGSINVITQPLDQDVFNPPTVFSYFNMDYIIPNTPLAGPEFGIFSTGTSLKRPNFVNQMAPPNTTGSAGILAVAGTGNAPTSFPCGTRIDLSRLQALATADTTGALLLDTLDREVMHGSLSAPVRSEFLAAIQAVSSANPLKRARTALYLVTTSSQYQVQR
;
A
#
# COMPACT_ATOMS: atom_id res chain seq x y z
N CYS A 1 9.96 7.67 -31.13
CA CYS A 1 10.01 6.20 -31.13
C CYS A 1 11.26 5.77 -31.88
N GLY A 2 12.20 5.09 -31.21
CA GLY A 2 13.49 4.71 -31.77
C GLY A 2 14.62 4.93 -30.78
N LEU A 3 14.61 4.20 -29.66
CA LEU A 3 15.72 4.15 -28.70
C LEU A 3 15.89 2.72 -28.19
N THR A 4 16.04 1.73 -29.08
CA THR A 4 16.67 0.46 -28.71
C THR A 4 18.17 0.63 -28.90
N GLN A 5 18.81 1.31 -27.94
CA GLN A 5 20.26 1.35 -27.87
C GLN A 5 20.73 0.03 -27.25
N PRO A 6 21.67 -0.71 -27.87
CA PRO A 6 22.20 -1.94 -27.29
C PRO A 6 22.73 -1.70 -25.87
N GLY A 7 22.23 -2.44 -24.88
CA GLY A 7 22.66 -2.36 -23.48
C GLY A 7 21.73 -1.59 -22.53
N LEU A 8 20.69 -0.91 -23.04
CA LEU A 8 19.63 -0.35 -22.19
C LEU A 8 18.50 -1.37 -22.04
N VAL A 9 18.16 -1.71 -20.79
CA VAL A 9 17.06 -2.64 -20.51
C VAL A 9 15.73 -1.96 -20.85
N ASN A 10 15.00 -2.54 -21.79
CA ASN A 10 13.70 -2.05 -22.22
C ASN A 10 12.60 -2.87 -21.53
N TYR A 11 11.88 -2.24 -20.61
CA TYR A 11 10.78 -2.86 -19.84
C TYR A 11 9.39 -2.57 -20.41
N ILE A 12 9.30 -1.79 -21.49
CA ILE A 12 8.03 -1.28 -22.03
C ILE A 12 7.66 -2.01 -23.32
N ASP A 13 8.63 -2.24 -24.19
CA ASP A 13 8.36 -2.89 -25.47
C ASP A 13 8.25 -4.42 -25.31
N GLN A 14 7.54 -5.05 -26.23
CA GLN A 14 7.42 -6.50 -26.26
C GLN A 14 8.78 -7.18 -26.41
N MET A 15 8.91 -8.36 -25.80
CA MET A 15 10.05 -9.24 -26.07
C MET A 15 10.08 -9.59 -27.55
N VAL A 16 11.25 -9.49 -28.18
CA VAL A 16 11.46 -9.82 -29.59
C VAL A 16 12.22 -11.14 -29.67
N PRO A 17 11.77 -12.13 -30.44
CA PRO A 17 12.49 -13.38 -30.60
C PRO A 17 13.82 -13.15 -31.30
N ASN A 18 14.88 -13.82 -30.83
CA ASN A 18 16.15 -13.90 -31.53
C ASN A 18 16.40 -15.34 -32.00
N PRO A 19 16.08 -15.66 -33.27
CA PRO A 19 16.20 -17.02 -33.80
C PRO A 19 17.60 -17.62 -33.69
N ALA A 20 18.66 -16.79 -33.73
CA ALA A 20 20.04 -17.27 -33.64
C ALA A 20 20.39 -17.86 -32.26
N ASN A 21 19.64 -17.48 -31.21
CA ASN A 21 19.83 -17.93 -29.84
C ASN A 21 18.70 -18.87 -29.37
N HIS A 22 17.84 -19.32 -30.27
CA HIS A 22 16.74 -20.23 -29.93
C HIS A 22 17.23 -21.68 -29.97
N ASP A 23 17.04 -22.39 -28.85
CA ASP A 23 17.22 -23.83 -28.81
C ASP A 23 16.06 -24.50 -29.54
N THR A 24 16.32 -25.19 -30.64
CA THR A 24 15.31 -25.88 -31.46
C THR A 24 15.13 -27.35 -31.08
N THR A 25 15.85 -27.84 -30.07
CA THR A 25 15.69 -29.21 -29.58
C THR A 25 14.42 -29.35 -28.74
N SER A 26 14.01 -30.60 -28.49
CA SER A 26 12.85 -30.91 -27.66
C SER A 26 13.07 -30.49 -26.21
N LYS A 27 12.04 -29.98 -25.53
CA LYS A 27 12.14 -29.49 -24.15
C LYS A 27 11.16 -30.20 -23.24
N THR A 28 11.59 -30.45 -22.01
CA THR A 28 10.75 -31.01 -20.95
C THR A 28 10.31 -29.89 -20.01
N LEU A 29 9.00 -29.72 -19.87
CA LEU A 29 8.32 -28.76 -19.01
C LEU A 29 7.84 -29.41 -17.70
N LEU A 30 7.03 -28.67 -16.93
CA LEU A 30 6.42 -29.18 -15.71
C LEU A 30 5.45 -30.31 -16.03
N ASN A 31 5.59 -31.41 -15.31
CA ASN A 31 4.71 -32.56 -15.39
C ASN A 31 3.70 -32.54 -14.24
N TYR A 32 2.42 -32.43 -14.58
CA TYR A 32 1.29 -32.43 -13.65
C TYR A 32 0.05 -33.04 -14.33
N PRO A 33 -1.00 -33.42 -13.57
CA PRO A 33 -2.19 -34.04 -14.15
C PRO A 33 -2.81 -33.19 -15.26
N GLY A 34 -2.92 -33.76 -16.47
CA GLY A 34 -3.46 -33.07 -17.65
C GLY A 34 -2.46 -32.18 -18.41
N ALA A 35 -1.18 -32.14 -18.02
CA ALA A 35 -0.14 -31.41 -18.74
C ALA A 35 0.31 -32.16 -20.01
N THR A 36 0.75 -31.38 -21.01
CA THR A 36 1.62 -31.87 -22.09
C THR A 36 3.06 -31.42 -21.75
N PRO A 37 3.87 -32.25 -21.07
CA PRO A 37 5.15 -31.81 -20.53
C PRO A 37 6.27 -31.80 -21.57
N ILE A 38 6.01 -32.21 -22.81
CA ILE A 38 7.03 -32.26 -23.85
C ILE A 38 6.68 -31.26 -24.95
N ILE A 39 7.59 -30.31 -25.16
CA ILE A 39 7.64 -29.46 -26.34
C ILE A 39 8.45 -30.22 -27.41
N PRO A 40 7.90 -30.48 -28.62
CA PRO A 40 8.61 -31.18 -29.67
C PRO A 40 9.77 -30.34 -30.24
N ALA A 41 10.74 -30.99 -30.87
CA ALA A 41 11.81 -30.29 -31.59
C ALA A 41 11.27 -29.57 -32.84
N GLY A 42 11.94 -28.49 -33.24
CA GLY A 42 11.68 -27.79 -34.51
C GLY A 42 10.54 -26.77 -34.49
N GLN A 43 10.00 -26.41 -33.33
CA GLN A 43 9.04 -25.30 -33.20
C GLN A 43 9.72 -23.93 -33.35
N THR A 44 8.92 -22.90 -33.57
CA THR A 44 9.36 -21.50 -33.55
C THR A 44 9.54 -20.97 -32.12
N PRO A 45 10.32 -19.89 -31.91
CA PRO A 45 10.45 -19.26 -30.59
C PRO A 45 9.11 -18.85 -29.96
N ASP A 46 8.17 -18.35 -30.76
CA ASP A 46 6.85 -17.91 -30.29
C ASP A 46 5.95 -19.08 -29.86
N GLU A 47 6.02 -20.21 -30.58
CA GLU A 47 5.30 -21.43 -30.21
C GLU A 47 5.83 -22.00 -28.90
N ASP A 48 7.15 -22.12 -28.76
CA ASP A 48 7.79 -22.58 -27.52
C ASP A 48 7.44 -21.70 -26.32
N LEU A 49 7.46 -20.37 -26.50
CA LEU A 49 7.08 -19.44 -25.44
C LEU A 49 5.62 -19.61 -25.05
N ARG A 50 4.72 -19.72 -26.03
CA ARG A 50 3.28 -19.93 -25.78
C ARG A 50 3.03 -21.26 -25.05
N ASP A 51 3.69 -22.33 -25.45
CA ASP A 51 3.53 -23.66 -24.83
C ASP A 51 4.08 -23.67 -23.40
N ALA A 52 5.24 -23.06 -23.16
CA ALA A 52 5.80 -22.89 -21.83
C ALA A 52 4.88 -22.05 -20.92
N LEU A 53 4.36 -20.92 -21.41
CA LEU A 53 3.43 -20.09 -20.66
C LEU A 53 2.10 -20.81 -20.39
N ASN A 54 1.57 -21.57 -21.34
CA ASN A 54 0.36 -22.37 -21.15
C ASN A 54 0.58 -23.46 -20.10
N ASN A 55 1.71 -24.16 -20.13
CA ASN A 55 2.06 -25.16 -19.13
C ASN A 55 2.09 -24.56 -17.71
N ILE A 56 2.67 -23.37 -17.55
CA ILE A 56 2.62 -22.67 -16.26
C ILE A 56 1.19 -22.23 -15.92
N TYR A 57 0.49 -21.58 -16.85
CA TYR A 57 -0.84 -21.01 -16.63
C TYR A 57 -1.88 -22.05 -16.21
N PHE A 58 -1.82 -23.26 -16.78
CA PHE A 58 -2.72 -24.37 -16.45
C PHE A 58 -2.26 -25.19 -15.25
N HIS A 59 -1.09 -24.89 -14.68
CA HIS A 59 -0.59 -25.59 -13.49
C HIS A 59 -1.59 -25.45 -12.32
N PRO A 60 -1.90 -26.54 -11.57
CA PRO A 60 -2.88 -26.54 -10.48
C PRO A 60 -2.59 -25.54 -9.35
N ASN A 61 -1.31 -25.18 -9.15
CA ASN A 61 -0.88 -24.23 -8.11
C ASN A 61 -1.04 -22.75 -8.51
N VAL A 62 -1.20 -22.42 -9.79
CA VAL A 62 -1.34 -21.00 -10.20
C VAL A 62 -2.59 -20.34 -9.59
N PRO A 63 -3.79 -20.94 -9.64
CA PRO A 63 -4.98 -20.33 -9.05
C PRO A 63 -4.85 -20.02 -7.55
N PRO A 64 -4.46 -20.97 -6.66
CA PRO A 64 -4.30 -20.65 -5.24
C PRO A 64 -3.13 -19.70 -4.97
N PHE A 65 -2.02 -19.80 -5.72
CA PHE A 65 -0.88 -18.90 -5.55
C PHE A 65 -1.24 -17.43 -5.85
N ILE A 66 -1.84 -17.17 -7.01
CA ILE A 66 -2.26 -15.82 -7.40
C ILE A 66 -3.36 -15.30 -6.48
N SER A 67 -4.35 -16.15 -6.14
CA SER A 67 -5.44 -15.76 -5.24
C SER A 67 -4.93 -15.36 -3.86
N LYS A 68 -4.02 -16.15 -3.27
CA LYS A 68 -3.41 -15.85 -1.96
C LYS A 68 -2.65 -14.52 -1.99
N SER A 69 -1.84 -14.28 -3.02
CA SER A 69 -1.08 -13.04 -3.19
C SER A 69 -2.00 -11.82 -3.35
N LEU A 70 -3.05 -11.92 -4.16
CA LEU A 70 -4.02 -10.83 -4.34
C LEU A 70 -4.82 -10.54 -3.06
N ILE A 71 -5.25 -11.58 -2.33
CA ILE A 71 -5.94 -11.41 -1.04
C ILE A 71 -5.04 -10.68 -0.03
N ARG A 72 -3.76 -11.05 0.03
CA ARG A 72 -2.76 -10.38 0.88
C ARG A 72 -2.59 -8.92 0.54
N GLN A 73 -2.45 -8.60 -0.75
CA GLN A 73 -2.33 -7.22 -1.21
C GLN A 73 -3.59 -6.38 -1.00
N LEU A 74 -4.78 -6.98 -1.11
CA LEU A 74 -6.03 -6.22 -1.11
C LEU A 74 -6.73 -6.17 0.26
N VAL A 75 -6.73 -7.27 1.03
CA VAL A 75 -7.61 -7.43 2.19
C VAL A 75 -6.85 -7.73 3.48
N THR A 76 -6.16 -8.87 3.59
CA THR A 76 -5.56 -9.32 4.86
C THR A 76 -4.31 -10.17 4.64
N SER A 77 -3.30 -10.03 5.52
CA SER A 77 -2.01 -10.73 5.43
C SER A 77 -2.13 -12.25 5.65
N ASN A 78 -3.12 -12.67 6.44
CA ASN A 78 -3.27 -14.04 6.91
C ASN A 78 -4.65 -14.63 6.55
N PRO A 79 -4.96 -14.81 5.24
CA PRO A 79 -6.25 -15.35 4.83
C PRO A 79 -6.39 -16.84 5.14
N THR A 80 -7.60 -17.28 5.46
CA THR A 80 -7.85 -18.71 5.69
C THR A 80 -7.67 -19.53 4.40
N PRO A 81 -7.28 -20.82 4.50
CA PRO A 81 -7.24 -21.71 3.35
C PRO A 81 -8.59 -21.80 2.60
N ALA A 82 -9.70 -21.69 3.33
CA ALA A 82 -11.04 -21.72 2.73
C ALA A 82 -11.30 -20.48 1.86
N TYR A 83 -10.88 -19.29 2.29
CA TYR A 83 -10.98 -18.07 1.50
C TYR A 83 -10.13 -18.14 0.23
N VAL A 84 -8.86 -18.57 0.35
CA VAL A 84 -8.00 -18.82 -0.82
C VAL A 84 -8.64 -19.83 -1.78
N GLY A 85 -9.23 -20.91 -1.25
CA GLY A 85 -9.90 -21.94 -2.04
C GLY A 85 -11.09 -21.42 -2.84
N ARG A 86 -11.95 -20.58 -2.24
CA ARG A 86 -13.11 -19.98 -2.92
C ARG A 86 -12.67 -19.06 -4.07
N VAL A 87 -11.70 -18.19 -3.83
CA VAL A 87 -11.19 -17.28 -4.86
C VAL A 87 -10.44 -18.05 -5.96
N ALA A 88 -9.67 -19.08 -5.60
CA ALA A 88 -9.00 -19.94 -6.56
C ALA A 88 -9.97 -20.71 -7.45
N ALA A 89 -11.16 -21.07 -6.95
CA ALA A 89 -12.21 -21.66 -7.78
C ALA A 89 -12.72 -20.65 -8.84
N VAL A 90 -12.93 -19.39 -8.45
CA VAL A 90 -13.32 -18.31 -9.39
C VAL A 90 -12.21 -18.02 -10.41
N PHE A 91 -10.94 -18.10 -10.00
CA PHE A 91 -9.82 -17.99 -10.94
C PHE A 91 -9.83 -19.14 -11.96
N LYS A 92 -10.19 -20.36 -11.54
CA LYS A 92 -10.26 -21.52 -12.45
C LYS A 92 -11.40 -21.38 -13.45
N ASP A 93 -12.54 -20.84 -13.02
CA ASP A 93 -13.72 -20.59 -13.84
C ASP A 93 -14.55 -19.46 -13.21
N ASN A 94 -14.75 -18.36 -13.95
CA ASN A 94 -15.56 -17.22 -13.52
C ASN A 94 -17.09 -17.47 -13.53
N GLY A 95 -17.52 -18.71 -13.78
CA GLY A 95 -18.93 -19.09 -13.97
C GLY A 95 -19.40 -18.98 -15.42
N ARG A 96 -18.48 -18.67 -16.36
CA ARG A 96 -18.71 -18.64 -17.81
C ARG A 96 -17.73 -19.53 -18.58
N GLY A 97 -16.88 -20.27 -17.89
CA GLY A 97 -15.81 -21.08 -18.46
C GLY A 97 -14.50 -20.32 -18.67
N ASP A 98 -14.41 -19.04 -18.30
CA ASP A 98 -13.18 -18.27 -18.48
C ASP A 98 -12.27 -18.43 -17.25
N ARG A 99 -11.09 -18.99 -17.48
CA ARG A 99 -9.99 -19.02 -16.50
C ARG A 99 -9.30 -17.66 -16.47
N GLY A 100 -8.91 -17.20 -15.28
CA GLY A 100 -8.03 -16.04 -15.11
C GLY A 100 -8.71 -14.69 -15.28
N ASP A 101 -10.04 -14.62 -15.24
CA ASP A 101 -10.79 -13.35 -15.23
C ASP A 101 -10.50 -12.58 -13.92
N LEU A 102 -9.53 -11.66 -13.98
CA LEU A 102 -9.10 -10.87 -12.82
C LEU A 102 -10.22 -9.97 -12.28
N LYS A 103 -11.18 -9.57 -13.10
CA LYS A 103 -12.34 -8.78 -12.63
C LYS A 103 -13.23 -9.63 -11.74
N ALA A 104 -13.50 -10.87 -12.16
CA ALA A 104 -14.26 -11.82 -11.33
C ALA A 104 -13.49 -12.19 -10.05
N VAL A 105 -12.18 -12.41 -10.15
CA VAL A 105 -11.31 -12.72 -9.00
C VAL A 105 -11.30 -11.59 -7.98
N VAL A 106 -11.03 -10.34 -8.39
CA VAL A 106 -11.03 -9.18 -7.47
C VAL A 106 -12.40 -8.99 -6.84
N ARG A 107 -13.49 -9.18 -7.59
CA ARG A 107 -14.85 -9.14 -7.03
C ARG A 107 -15.05 -10.23 -5.96
N ALA A 108 -14.60 -11.46 -6.23
CA ALA A 108 -14.71 -12.56 -5.28
C ALA A 108 -13.94 -12.27 -3.99
N ILE A 109 -12.73 -11.70 -4.09
CA ILE A 109 -11.93 -11.23 -2.96
C ILE A 109 -12.73 -10.22 -2.12
N LEU A 110 -13.16 -9.11 -2.72
CA LEU A 110 -13.76 -8.00 -1.96
C LEU A 110 -15.17 -8.31 -1.40
N LEU A 111 -15.84 -9.31 -1.95
CA LEU A 111 -17.18 -9.73 -1.52
C LEU A 111 -17.20 -10.96 -0.63
N ASP A 112 -16.04 -11.57 -0.37
CA ASP A 112 -15.95 -12.77 0.45
C ASP A 112 -16.44 -12.52 1.89
N PRO A 113 -17.09 -13.51 2.55
CA PRO A 113 -17.48 -13.39 3.95
C PRO A 113 -16.33 -13.09 4.91
N GLU A 114 -15.10 -13.53 4.63
CA GLU A 114 -13.93 -13.20 5.44
C GLU A 114 -13.48 -11.74 5.23
N ALA A 115 -13.71 -11.18 4.04
CA ALA A 115 -13.46 -9.77 3.75
C ALA A 115 -14.56 -8.84 4.29
N ARG A 116 -15.82 -9.26 4.30
CA ARG A 116 -16.98 -8.40 4.66
C ARG A 116 -17.60 -8.70 6.02
N GLY A 117 -17.45 -9.90 6.53
CA GLY A 117 -18.09 -10.37 7.76
C GLY A 117 -17.37 -9.98 9.06
N ASN A 118 -17.78 -10.63 10.14
CA ASN A 118 -17.40 -10.31 11.52
C ASN A 118 -15.96 -10.72 11.90
N VAL A 119 -15.27 -11.49 11.05
CA VAL A 119 -13.88 -11.95 11.26
C VAL A 119 -12.92 -10.78 11.51
N LYS A 120 -13.27 -9.55 11.09
CA LYS A 120 -12.51 -8.32 11.38
C LYS A 120 -12.24 -8.04 12.86
N THR A 121 -13.02 -8.64 13.75
CA THR A 121 -12.84 -8.49 15.20
C THR A 121 -11.78 -9.44 15.77
N ASP A 122 -11.36 -10.45 14.99
CA ASP A 122 -10.30 -11.39 15.35
C ASP A 122 -8.96 -10.63 15.56
N PRO A 123 -8.22 -10.91 16.64
CA PRO A 123 -6.89 -10.33 16.87
C PRO A 123 -5.90 -10.59 15.72
N ASP A 124 -6.01 -11.74 15.04
CA ASP A 124 -5.09 -12.18 13.99
C ASP A 124 -5.50 -11.67 12.59
N TYR A 125 -6.64 -10.99 12.50
CA TYR A 125 -7.14 -10.42 11.24
C TYR A 125 -6.60 -9.03 10.94
N GLY A 126 -6.41 -8.80 9.65
CA GLY A 126 -6.03 -7.51 9.09
C GLY A 126 -4.70 -7.60 8.36
N LYS A 127 -4.09 -6.44 8.13
CA LYS A 127 -2.72 -6.34 7.67
C LYS A 127 -2.07 -5.05 8.11
N LEU A 128 -0.75 -5.03 8.24
CA LEU A 128 -0.06 -3.78 8.50
C LEU A 128 -0.29 -2.85 7.29
N ARG A 129 -0.70 -1.60 7.52
CA ARG A 129 -0.77 -0.59 6.46
C ARG A 129 0.64 -0.40 5.90
N GLU A 130 0.87 -0.77 4.65
CA GLU A 130 2.15 -0.53 3.96
C GLU A 130 2.48 0.97 3.94
N PRO A 131 3.76 1.38 3.83
CA PRO A 131 4.14 2.80 3.86
C PRO A 131 3.32 3.72 2.94
N VAL A 132 3.07 3.35 1.69
CA VAL A 132 2.24 4.14 0.76
C VAL A 132 0.80 4.26 1.25
N LEU A 133 0.21 3.14 1.72
CA LEU A 133 -1.16 3.14 2.26
C LEU A 133 -1.25 3.92 3.57
N TYR A 134 -0.25 3.82 4.43
CA TYR A 134 -0.15 4.55 5.68
C TYR A 134 -0.09 6.06 5.43
N VAL A 135 0.83 6.52 4.56
CA VAL A 135 0.99 7.94 4.23
C VAL A 135 -0.28 8.49 3.58
N THR A 136 -0.83 7.80 2.58
CA THR A 136 -2.05 8.27 1.89
C THR A 136 -3.27 8.25 2.79
N ASN A 137 -3.42 7.28 3.69
CA ASN A 137 -4.52 7.24 4.65
C ASN A 137 -4.43 8.38 5.68
N VAL A 138 -3.22 8.73 6.14
CA VAL A 138 -3.02 9.91 7.00
C VAL A 138 -3.38 11.21 6.27
N LEU A 139 -3.00 11.36 4.99
CA LEU A 139 -3.18 12.62 4.27
C LEU A 139 -4.62 12.84 3.76
N ARG A 140 -5.27 11.78 3.26
CA ARG A 140 -6.54 11.85 2.51
C ARG A 140 -7.68 12.60 3.23
N PRO A 141 -7.92 12.44 4.55
CA PRO A 141 -9.04 13.10 5.23
C PRO A 141 -8.87 14.60 5.44
N PHE A 142 -7.67 15.14 5.22
CA PHE A 142 -7.29 16.51 5.62
C PHE A 142 -6.96 17.41 4.42
N ASN A 143 -7.61 17.17 3.27
CA ASN A 143 -7.55 18.02 2.08
C ASN A 143 -6.11 18.43 1.71
N PRO A 144 -5.24 17.47 1.31
CA PRO A 144 -3.84 17.76 1.06
C PRO A 144 -3.66 18.79 -0.07
N THR A 145 -2.92 19.86 0.21
CA THR A 145 -2.60 20.94 -0.74
C THR A 145 -1.09 21.06 -0.92
N ALA A 146 -0.65 21.74 -1.98
CA ALA A 146 0.75 22.05 -2.18
C ALA A 146 1.32 22.83 -0.97
N ASN A 147 2.56 22.55 -0.62
CA ASN A 147 3.25 23.23 0.48
C ASN A 147 4.18 24.32 -0.05
N ASN A 148 3.58 25.47 -0.36
CA ASN A 148 4.24 26.64 -0.95
C ASN A 148 4.77 27.63 0.10
N ASN A 149 5.08 27.17 1.31
CA ASN A 149 5.59 28.06 2.36
C ASN A 149 7.10 28.43 2.19
N ILE A 150 7.66 28.16 1.03
CA ILE A 150 8.94 28.69 0.54
C ILE A 150 8.68 29.34 -0.83
N SER A 151 9.61 30.13 -1.36
CA SER A 151 9.49 30.69 -2.71
C SER A 151 9.43 29.55 -3.74
N VAL A 152 8.24 29.34 -4.33
CA VAL A 152 7.97 28.31 -5.35
C VAL A 152 7.35 28.94 -6.61
N PRO A 153 7.43 28.28 -7.78
CA PRO A 153 6.74 28.73 -8.99
C PRO A 153 5.23 28.86 -8.78
N ALA A 154 4.57 29.74 -9.55
CA ALA A 154 3.12 29.93 -9.49
C ALA A 154 2.31 28.65 -9.78
N SER A 155 2.89 27.69 -10.51
CA SER A 155 2.31 26.36 -10.76
C SER A 155 2.13 25.52 -9.49
N CYS A 156 2.83 25.85 -8.40
CA CYS A 156 2.70 25.19 -7.10
C CYS A 156 1.58 25.77 -6.22
N ASN A 157 0.66 26.57 -6.80
CA ASN A 157 -0.52 27.04 -6.11
C ASN A 157 -1.70 26.09 -6.38
N GLY A 158 -2.12 25.32 -5.36
CA GLY A 158 -3.30 24.46 -5.46
C GLY A 158 -3.10 23.06 -4.86
N LEU A 159 -3.40 22.04 -5.65
CA LEU A 159 -3.38 20.64 -5.22
C LEU A 159 -1.95 20.16 -4.91
N SER A 160 -1.85 19.22 -3.96
CA SER A 160 -0.61 18.46 -3.76
C SER A 160 -0.25 17.73 -5.05
N ASP A 161 1.06 17.67 -5.33
CA ASP A 161 1.64 16.93 -6.45
C ASP A 161 1.73 15.41 -6.18
N GLY A 162 1.34 14.96 -4.99
CA GLY A 162 1.40 13.56 -4.58
C GLY A 162 2.82 13.03 -4.41
N SER A 163 3.84 13.89 -4.29
CA SER A 163 5.23 13.47 -4.09
C SER A 163 5.45 12.93 -2.67
N ILE A 164 5.08 11.67 -2.48
CA ILE A 164 5.20 10.94 -1.21
C ILE A 164 6.46 10.08 -1.12
N ASN A 165 7.25 9.98 -2.21
CA ASN A 165 8.41 9.10 -2.25
C ASN A 165 9.48 9.52 -1.23
N VAL A 166 9.60 10.82 -0.95
CA VAL A 166 10.49 11.37 0.09
C VAL A 166 10.18 10.87 1.50
N ILE A 167 8.97 10.35 1.73
CA ILE A 167 8.53 9.75 3.00
C ILE A 167 8.56 8.23 2.93
N THR A 168 8.09 7.65 1.83
CA THR A 168 7.91 6.21 1.69
C THR A 168 9.22 5.47 1.39
N GLN A 169 10.16 6.07 0.66
CA GLN A 169 11.48 5.48 0.43
C GLN A 169 12.28 5.31 1.74
N PRO A 170 12.33 6.28 2.67
CA PRO A 170 12.89 6.05 4.00
C PRO A 170 12.15 4.99 4.85
N LEU A 171 10.90 4.67 4.52
CA LEU A 171 10.13 3.59 5.14
C LEU A 171 10.30 2.24 4.41
N ASP A 172 11.36 2.12 3.59
CA ASP A 172 11.72 0.94 2.81
C ASP A 172 10.71 0.56 1.71
N GLN A 173 9.95 1.54 1.19
CA GLN A 173 9.09 1.38 0.02
C GLN A 173 9.31 2.52 -0.99
N ASP A 174 10.23 2.31 -1.94
CA ASP A 174 10.55 3.26 -3.02
C ASP A 174 9.52 3.16 -4.15
N VAL A 175 8.62 4.14 -4.25
CA VAL A 175 7.48 4.09 -5.17
C VAL A 175 7.96 4.00 -6.62
N PHE A 176 7.38 3.06 -7.38
CA PHE A 176 7.76 2.72 -8.76
C PHE A 176 9.12 2.03 -8.95
N ASN A 177 9.84 1.73 -7.87
CA ASN A 177 11.12 1.03 -7.92
C ASN A 177 11.15 -0.14 -6.92
N PRO A 178 10.33 -1.19 -7.14
CA PRO A 178 10.37 -2.36 -6.27
C PRO A 178 11.74 -3.08 -6.43
N PRO A 179 12.32 -3.60 -5.33
CA PRO A 179 13.62 -4.28 -5.37
C PRO A 179 13.57 -5.59 -6.15
N THR A 180 12.38 -6.17 -6.35
CA THR A 180 12.18 -7.40 -7.11
C THR A 180 10.89 -7.33 -7.94
N VAL A 181 10.75 -8.23 -8.92
CA VAL A 181 9.49 -8.43 -9.66
C VAL A 181 8.34 -8.94 -8.78
N PHE A 182 8.64 -9.36 -7.55
CA PHE A 182 7.69 -9.89 -6.57
C PHE A 182 7.26 -8.86 -5.52
N SER A 183 7.50 -7.56 -5.77
CA SER A 183 7.18 -6.42 -4.89
C SER A 183 8.26 -6.07 -3.85
N TYR A 184 7.89 -5.23 -2.88
CA TYR A 184 8.75 -4.66 -1.84
C TYR A 184 9.09 -5.62 -0.70
N PHE A 185 8.26 -6.64 -0.50
CA PHE A 185 8.40 -7.61 0.59
C PHE A 185 7.95 -8.99 0.12
N ASN A 186 8.43 -10.03 0.80
CA ASN A 186 8.09 -11.41 0.47
C ASN A 186 6.65 -11.72 0.94
N MET A 187 5.80 -12.18 0.01
CA MET A 187 4.42 -12.58 0.29
C MET A 187 4.30 -13.72 1.30
N ASP A 188 5.32 -14.54 1.50
CA ASP A 188 5.31 -15.64 2.48
C ASP A 188 6.07 -15.30 3.78
N TYR A 189 6.38 -14.02 4.02
CA TYR A 189 6.98 -13.60 5.29
C TYR A 189 6.05 -13.94 6.48
N ILE A 190 6.64 -14.61 7.48
CA ILE A 190 6.01 -14.95 8.75
C ILE A 190 6.57 -14.03 9.84
N ILE A 191 5.68 -13.47 10.65
CA ILE A 191 6.09 -12.57 11.74
C ILE A 191 6.91 -13.37 12.76
N PRO A 192 8.15 -12.96 13.09
CA PRO A 192 9.01 -13.68 14.03
C PRO A 192 8.31 -13.99 15.35
N ASN A 193 8.51 -15.19 15.88
CA ASN A 193 7.89 -15.71 17.11
C ASN A 193 6.36 -15.87 17.06
N THR A 194 5.76 -15.88 15.87
CA THR A 194 4.34 -16.16 15.67
C THR A 194 4.15 -17.11 14.48
N PRO A 195 3.00 -17.81 14.37
CA PRO A 195 2.65 -18.56 13.18
C PRO A 195 2.00 -17.70 12.08
N LEU A 196 1.87 -16.37 12.29
CA LEU A 196 1.06 -15.50 11.45
C LEU A 196 1.83 -15.02 10.23
N ALA A 197 1.18 -15.12 9.06
CA ALA A 197 1.67 -14.46 7.86
C ALA A 197 1.48 -12.95 7.96
N GLY A 198 2.54 -12.19 7.69
CA GLY A 198 2.56 -10.73 7.74
C GLY A 198 3.52 -10.16 6.71
N PRO A 199 3.25 -10.27 5.40
CA PRO A 199 4.16 -9.84 4.34
C PRO A 199 4.76 -8.45 4.55
N GLU A 200 3.91 -7.50 4.92
CA GLU A 200 4.23 -6.09 5.11
C GLU A 200 5.19 -5.86 6.29
N PHE A 201 5.26 -6.80 7.24
CA PHE A 201 6.25 -6.74 8.33
C PHE A 201 7.68 -6.99 7.85
N GLY A 202 7.88 -7.54 6.65
CA GLY A 202 9.20 -7.73 6.05
C GLY A 202 9.99 -6.43 5.83
N ILE A 203 9.28 -5.28 5.75
CA ILE A 203 9.87 -3.93 5.65
C ILE A 203 9.57 -3.08 6.89
N PHE A 204 9.02 -3.69 7.95
CA PHE A 204 8.73 -3.02 9.22
C PHE A 204 9.79 -3.37 10.26
N SER A 205 10.86 -2.56 10.29
CA SER A 205 11.95 -2.68 11.24
C SER A 205 11.78 -1.70 12.40
N THR A 206 12.61 -1.83 13.43
CA THR A 206 12.70 -0.83 14.51
C THR A 206 12.96 0.58 13.93
N GLY A 207 13.79 0.69 12.89
CA GLY A 207 14.09 1.96 12.23
C GLY A 207 12.88 2.54 11.49
N THR A 208 12.17 1.75 10.68
CA THR A 208 11.00 2.25 9.94
C THR A 208 9.81 2.51 10.87
N SER A 209 9.69 1.77 11.97
CA SER A 209 8.67 2.00 13.01
C SER A 209 8.78 3.40 13.64
N LEU A 210 10.00 3.92 13.86
CA LEU A 210 10.24 5.27 14.39
C LEU A 210 10.07 6.37 13.33
N LYS A 211 10.28 6.05 12.05
CA LYS A 211 10.08 7.01 10.96
C LYS A 211 8.59 7.32 10.73
N ARG A 212 7.67 6.39 11.04
CA ARG A 212 6.21 6.63 10.97
C ARG A 212 5.72 7.78 11.86
N PRO A 213 6.01 7.82 13.18
CA PRO A 213 5.66 8.96 14.01
C PRO A 213 6.44 10.23 13.63
N ASN A 214 7.66 10.12 13.12
CA ASN A 214 8.39 11.29 12.61
C ASN A 214 7.67 11.93 11.41
N PHE A 215 7.13 11.13 10.49
CA PHE A 215 6.29 11.63 9.40
C PHE A 215 5.05 12.36 9.92
N VAL A 216 4.32 11.78 10.89
CA VAL A 216 3.14 12.44 11.46
C VAL A 216 3.53 13.75 12.16
N ASN A 217 4.65 13.75 12.89
CA ASN A 217 5.18 14.96 13.50
C ASN A 217 5.61 16.02 12.47
N GLN A 218 6.12 15.61 11.30
CA GLN A 218 6.41 16.51 10.19
C GLN A 218 5.12 17.12 9.62
N MET A 219 4.04 16.34 9.49
CA MET A 219 2.75 16.80 8.98
C MET A 219 1.96 17.66 9.98
N ALA A 220 2.09 17.40 11.28
CA ALA A 220 1.32 18.04 12.34
C ALA A 220 2.17 18.34 13.61
N PRO A 221 3.24 19.15 13.51
CA PRO A 221 4.19 19.41 14.59
C PRO A 221 3.53 20.16 15.77
N PRO A 222 3.68 19.70 17.03
CA PRO A 222 2.95 20.27 18.17
C PRO A 222 3.40 21.68 18.57
N ASN A 223 4.58 22.13 18.13
CA ASN A 223 5.25 23.33 18.64
C ASN A 223 5.57 24.41 17.58
N THR A 224 5.01 24.34 16.36
CA THR A 224 5.29 25.34 15.30
C THR A 224 4.04 26.03 14.76
N THR A 225 4.16 27.33 14.47
CA THR A 225 3.16 28.13 13.72
C THR A 225 3.45 28.16 12.22
N GLY A 226 4.62 27.66 11.77
CA GLY A 226 5.07 27.60 10.38
C GLY A 226 4.95 26.22 9.71
N SER A 227 5.53 26.10 8.51
CA SER A 227 5.38 25.05 7.48
C SER A 227 5.48 23.60 7.95
N ALA A 228 4.39 23.09 8.49
CA ALA A 228 4.15 21.66 8.59
C ALA A 228 3.97 21.06 7.20
N GLY A 229 4.45 19.83 7.01
CA GLY A 229 4.28 19.08 5.78
C GLY A 229 5.57 18.71 5.07
N ILE A 230 5.41 18.04 3.93
CA ILE A 230 6.47 17.79 2.96
C ILE A 230 6.76 19.11 2.27
N LEU A 231 7.99 19.60 2.35
CA LEU A 231 8.37 20.87 1.74
C LEU A 231 8.45 20.73 0.22
N ALA A 232 8.11 21.80 -0.49
CA ALA A 232 8.46 21.93 -1.90
C ALA A 232 9.99 21.91 -2.08
N VAL A 233 10.45 21.49 -3.25
CA VAL A 233 11.86 21.63 -3.62
C VAL A 233 12.06 23.01 -4.25
N ALA A 234 12.87 23.85 -3.62
CA ALA A 234 13.20 25.17 -4.16
C ALA A 234 14.05 25.04 -5.43
N GLY A 235 13.56 25.57 -6.54
CA GLY A 235 14.35 25.75 -7.74
C GLY A 235 15.25 26.98 -7.64
N THR A 236 16.54 26.85 -7.90
CA THR A 236 17.41 28.02 -8.12
C THR A 236 17.06 28.65 -9.47
N GLY A 237 16.30 29.75 -9.49
CA GLY A 237 16.16 30.78 -10.55
C GLY A 237 15.78 30.37 -12.00
N ASN A 238 16.38 29.31 -12.54
CA ASN A 238 16.25 28.75 -13.88
C ASN A 238 15.78 27.29 -13.86
N ALA A 239 15.16 26.86 -12.77
CA ALA A 239 14.86 25.46 -12.53
C ALA A 239 13.64 25.01 -13.36
N PRO A 240 13.67 23.83 -14.02
CA PRO A 240 12.53 23.33 -14.80
C PRO A 240 11.24 23.31 -13.97
N THR A 241 10.10 23.54 -14.62
CA THR A 241 8.74 23.64 -14.00
C THR A 241 8.23 22.34 -13.36
N SER A 242 9.10 21.35 -13.14
CA SER A 242 8.78 19.97 -12.76
C SER A 242 9.23 19.61 -11.33
N PHE A 243 9.58 20.58 -10.48
CA PHE A 243 9.93 20.29 -9.09
C PHE A 243 8.69 19.95 -8.26
N PRO A 244 8.83 19.04 -7.29
CA PRO A 244 7.77 18.78 -6.35
C PRO A 244 7.36 20.04 -5.58
N CYS A 245 6.07 20.36 -5.59
CA CYS A 245 5.43 21.46 -4.88
C CYS A 245 5.16 21.14 -3.39
N GLY A 246 5.52 19.94 -2.94
CA GLY A 246 5.35 19.50 -1.56
C GLY A 246 3.89 19.25 -1.18
N THR A 247 3.65 18.92 0.08
CA THR A 247 2.32 18.55 0.58
C THR A 247 2.12 19.00 2.02
N ARG A 248 1.01 19.70 2.29
CA ARG A 248 0.54 20.04 3.64
C ARG A 248 -0.92 19.61 3.82
N ILE A 249 -1.35 19.50 5.08
CA ILE A 249 -2.73 19.14 5.45
C ILE A 249 -3.43 20.32 6.12
N ASP A 250 -4.76 20.37 5.99
CA ASP A 250 -5.62 21.33 6.66
C ASP A 250 -6.19 20.77 7.97
N LEU A 251 -5.84 21.41 9.09
CA LEU A 251 -6.29 21.05 10.43
C LEU A 251 -7.36 22.01 10.98
N SER A 252 -7.81 23.00 10.19
CA SER A 252 -8.79 24.02 10.61
C SER A 252 -10.07 23.38 11.17
N ARG A 253 -10.56 22.32 10.50
CA ARG A 253 -11.73 21.56 10.95
C ARG A 253 -11.51 20.89 12.31
N LEU A 254 -10.37 20.23 12.51
CA LEU A 254 -10.06 19.58 13.79
C LEU A 254 -9.88 20.61 14.91
N GLN A 255 -9.28 21.77 14.61
CA GLN A 255 -9.16 22.88 15.55
C GLN A 255 -10.54 23.43 15.96
N ALA A 256 -11.48 23.54 15.02
CA ALA A 256 -12.85 23.95 15.32
C ALA A 256 -13.54 22.95 16.26
N LEU A 257 -13.39 21.64 16.01
CA LEU A 257 -13.92 20.59 16.89
C LEU A 257 -13.31 20.64 18.30
N ALA A 258 -11.99 20.87 18.41
CA ALA A 258 -11.30 21.02 19.68
C ALA A 258 -11.74 22.26 20.48
N THR A 259 -12.17 23.32 19.78
CA THR A 259 -12.74 24.53 20.39
C THR A 259 -14.17 24.30 20.86
N ALA A 260 -14.97 23.59 20.06
CA ALA A 260 -16.37 23.31 20.34
C ALA A 260 -16.57 22.36 21.53
N ASP A 261 -15.65 21.42 21.74
CA ASP A 261 -15.70 20.46 22.84
C ASP A 261 -14.37 20.44 23.62
N THR A 262 -14.40 21.05 24.80
CA THR A 262 -13.24 21.11 25.69
C THR A 262 -12.88 19.76 26.32
N THR A 263 -13.76 18.76 26.27
CA THR A 263 -13.45 17.40 26.74
C THR A 263 -12.57 16.64 25.75
N GLY A 264 -12.56 17.04 24.47
CA GLY A 264 -11.83 16.37 23.40
C GLY A 264 -12.50 15.11 22.85
N ALA A 265 -13.68 14.73 23.38
CA ALA A 265 -14.41 13.54 22.95
C ALA A 265 -14.86 13.65 21.49
N LEU A 266 -15.45 14.77 21.10
CA LEU A 266 -15.92 15.00 19.73
C LEU A 266 -14.79 14.92 18.70
N LEU A 267 -13.63 15.49 19.03
CA LEU A 267 -12.43 15.44 18.21
C LEU A 267 -11.97 13.99 18.00
N LEU A 268 -11.88 13.22 19.10
CA LEU A 268 -11.40 11.86 19.06
C LEU A 268 -12.38 10.92 18.34
N ASP A 269 -13.68 11.05 18.60
CA ASP A 269 -14.72 10.23 17.95
C ASP A 269 -14.82 10.53 16.44
N THR A 270 -14.51 11.77 16.03
CA THR A 270 -14.40 12.14 14.61
C THR A 270 -13.19 11.46 13.96
N LEU A 271 -12.02 11.51 14.59
CA LEU A 271 -10.82 10.85 14.09
C LEU A 271 -11.01 9.32 14.03
N ASP A 272 -11.57 8.72 15.08
CA ASP A 272 -11.85 7.29 15.10
C ASP A 272 -12.73 6.87 13.91
N ARG A 273 -13.79 7.64 13.62
CA ARG A 273 -14.66 7.38 12.47
C ARG A 273 -13.94 7.53 11.13
N GLU A 274 -13.14 8.58 10.97
CA GLU A 274 -12.56 8.95 9.68
C GLU A 274 -11.31 8.15 9.30
N VAL A 275 -10.44 7.86 10.28
CA VAL A 275 -9.15 7.20 10.04
C VAL A 275 -9.06 5.78 10.60
N MET A 276 -9.86 5.44 11.61
CA MET A 276 -9.88 4.10 12.22
C MET A 276 -11.17 3.32 11.94
N HIS A 277 -12.14 3.90 11.23
CA HIS A 277 -13.43 3.28 10.92
C HIS A 277 -14.23 2.83 12.16
N GLY A 278 -14.07 3.49 13.30
CA GLY A 278 -14.78 3.15 14.54
C GLY A 278 -14.18 1.95 15.30
N SER A 279 -12.92 1.64 15.08
CA SER A 279 -12.23 0.49 15.69
C SER A 279 -11.42 0.84 16.94
N LEU A 280 -11.43 2.10 17.38
CA LEU A 280 -10.70 2.52 18.57
C LEU A 280 -11.29 1.86 19.83
N SER A 281 -10.47 1.06 20.51
CA SER A 281 -10.89 0.39 21.74
C SER A 281 -11.12 1.37 22.89
N ALA A 282 -12.07 1.07 23.79
CA ALA A 282 -12.38 1.91 24.94
C ALA A 282 -11.17 2.22 25.86
N PRO A 283 -10.25 1.28 26.16
CA PRO A 283 -9.06 1.58 26.97
C PRO A 283 -8.14 2.61 26.31
N VAL A 284 -7.79 2.42 25.04
CA VAL A 284 -6.95 3.35 24.28
C VAL A 284 -7.62 4.72 24.11
N ARG A 285 -8.95 4.73 23.91
CA ARG A 285 -9.73 5.97 23.89
C ARG A 285 -9.57 6.77 25.18
N SER A 286 -9.60 6.11 26.34
CA SER A 286 -9.41 6.77 27.64
C SER A 286 -8.01 7.39 27.78
N GLU A 287 -6.97 6.67 27.34
CA GLU A 287 -5.59 7.17 27.36
C GLU A 287 -5.41 8.39 26.44
N PHE A 288 -6.00 8.36 25.25
CA PHE A 288 -5.92 9.47 24.32
C PHE A 288 -6.66 10.71 24.83
N LEU A 289 -7.82 10.54 25.46
CA LEU A 289 -8.54 11.65 26.08
C LEU A 289 -7.73 12.29 27.20
N ALA A 290 -7.12 11.50 28.07
CA ALA A 290 -6.25 12.03 29.13
C ALA A 290 -5.09 12.86 28.56
N ALA A 291 -4.43 12.37 27.50
CA ALA A 291 -3.35 13.09 26.83
C ALA A 291 -3.80 14.37 26.12
N ILE A 292 -4.97 14.37 25.48
CA ILE A 292 -5.55 15.56 24.84
C ILE A 292 -5.92 16.61 25.90
N GLN A 293 -6.49 16.19 27.03
CA GLN A 293 -6.90 17.07 28.12
C GLN A 293 -5.72 17.70 28.86
N ALA A 294 -4.55 17.03 28.88
CA ALA A 294 -3.31 17.59 29.40
C ALA A 294 -2.83 18.84 28.61
N VAL A 295 -3.27 19.00 27.36
CA VAL A 295 -3.05 20.23 26.59
C VAL A 295 -4.13 21.24 26.96
N SER A 296 -3.73 22.47 27.33
CA SER A 296 -4.67 23.56 27.65
C SER A 296 -5.70 23.79 26.54
N SER A 297 -6.97 23.98 26.92
CA SER A 297 -8.08 24.32 26.01
C SER A 297 -7.88 25.65 25.29
N ALA A 298 -7.04 26.53 25.82
CA ALA A 298 -6.63 27.77 25.15
C ALA A 298 -5.79 27.53 23.88
N ASN A 299 -5.29 26.30 23.66
CA ASN A 299 -4.49 25.91 22.49
C ASN A 299 -5.19 24.83 21.65
N PRO A 300 -6.32 25.14 20.98
CA PRO A 300 -7.13 24.16 20.26
C PRO A 300 -6.37 23.50 19.09
N LEU A 301 -5.48 24.25 18.41
CA LEU A 301 -4.64 23.68 17.34
C LEU A 301 -3.66 22.62 17.89
N LYS A 302 -3.08 22.86 19.07
CA LYS A 302 -2.19 21.89 19.71
C LYS A 302 -2.96 20.62 20.11
N ARG A 303 -4.18 20.76 20.63
CA ARG A 303 -5.08 19.61 20.90
C ARG A 303 -5.38 18.81 19.63
N ALA A 304 -5.73 19.47 18.53
CA ALA A 304 -5.97 18.82 17.24
C ALA A 304 -4.75 18.03 16.75
N ARG A 305 -3.55 18.62 16.82
CA ARG A 305 -2.29 17.96 16.44
C ARG A 305 -1.95 16.78 17.35
N THR A 306 -2.12 16.93 18.67
CA THR A 306 -1.92 15.85 19.63
C THR A 306 -2.87 14.68 19.37
N ALA A 307 -4.15 14.94 19.13
CA ALA A 307 -5.12 13.89 18.83
C ALA A 307 -4.77 13.15 17.53
N LEU A 308 -4.46 13.89 16.45
CA LEU A 308 -4.03 13.30 15.19
C LEU A 308 -2.77 12.45 15.35
N TYR A 309 -1.78 12.95 16.10
CA TYR A 309 -0.54 12.23 16.38
C TYR A 309 -0.80 10.92 17.12
N LEU A 310 -1.55 10.96 18.23
CA LEU A 310 -1.84 9.76 19.03
C LEU A 310 -2.58 8.70 18.22
N VAL A 311 -3.63 9.11 17.50
CA VAL A 311 -4.45 8.19 16.69
C VAL A 311 -3.59 7.54 15.60
N THR A 312 -2.87 8.33 14.80
CA THR A 312 -2.15 7.82 13.62
C THR A 312 -0.83 7.13 13.94
N THR A 313 -0.31 7.27 15.16
CA THR A 313 0.89 6.54 15.62
C THR A 313 0.55 5.31 16.45
N SER A 314 -0.70 5.16 16.87
CA SER A 314 -1.19 3.99 17.62
C SER A 314 -1.02 2.68 16.87
N SER A 315 -0.81 1.59 17.61
CA SER A 315 -0.76 0.23 17.05
C SER A 315 -2.06 -0.17 16.36
N GLN A 316 -3.21 0.24 16.92
CA GLN A 316 -4.54 -0.03 16.33
C GLN A 316 -4.70 0.65 14.96
N TYR A 317 -4.12 1.83 14.77
CA TYR A 317 -4.08 2.48 13.46
C TYR A 317 -2.99 1.93 12.53
N GLN A 318 -1.93 1.27 13.02
CA GLN A 318 -0.96 0.67 12.10
C GLN A 318 -1.56 -0.50 11.32
N VAL A 319 -2.54 -1.22 11.88
CA VAL A 319 -3.18 -2.40 11.28
C VAL A 319 -4.51 -2.03 10.64
N GLN A 320 -4.68 -2.27 9.34
CA GLN A 320 -5.97 -2.10 8.65
C GLN A 320 -6.80 -3.38 8.75
N ARG A 321 -8.11 -3.21 8.97
CA ARG A 321 -9.11 -4.25 9.20
C ARG A 321 -10.37 -3.95 8.40
#